data_AF-A0A3C0R7L0-F1
#
_entry.id   AF-A0A3C0R7L0-F1
#
_cell.length_a   1.000
_cell.length_b   1.000
_cell.length_c   1.000
_cell.angle_alpha   90.00
_cell.angle_beta   90.00
_cell.angle_gamma   90.00
#
_symmetry.space_group_name_H-M   'P 1'
#
loop_
_entity.id
_entity.type
_entity.pdbx_description
1 polymer ?
#
loop_
_entity_poly.entity_id
_entity_poly.type
_entity_poly.pdbx_seq_one_letter_code
_entity_poly.pdbx_strand_id
1 'polypeptide(L)'
;MLNELLVIDIETVPQVPAFADLSSNWQELWQEKVAKTMPDDTLPEDSYRKRAGILAEFGKIICISTAVFSYNDMKISGLRVKSVSGDNERAVLEGFVTICNKMYGR
;
A
#
# COMPACT_ATOMS: atom_id res chain seq x y z
N MET A 1 -16.70 4.89 -20.13
CA MET A 1 -15.66 4.21 -20.93
C MET A 1 -14.45 3.97 -20.02
N LEU A 2 -13.59 2.96 -20.24
CA LEU A 2 -12.45 2.66 -19.34
C LEU A 2 -11.28 3.66 -19.48
N ASN A 3 -11.44 4.71 -20.29
CA ASN A 3 -10.47 5.81 -20.40
C ASN A 3 -10.43 6.70 -19.14
N GLU A 4 -11.43 6.60 -18.27
CA GLU A 4 -11.51 7.30 -16.98
C GLU A 4 -11.25 6.35 -15.78
N LEU A 5 -10.94 5.08 -16.05
CA LEU A 5 -10.60 4.10 -15.01
C LEU A 5 -9.09 4.09 -14.76
N LEU A 6 -8.70 4.46 -13.54
CA LEU A 6 -7.37 4.24 -13.00
C LEU A 6 -7.37 2.93 -12.20
N VAL A 7 -6.50 2.00 -12.58
CA VAL A 7 -6.22 0.79 -11.81
C VAL A 7 -5.02 1.06 -10.91
N ILE A 8 -5.14 0.72 -9.63
CA ILE A 8 -4.09 0.92 -8.63
C ILE A 8 -3.83 -0.40 -7.92
N ASP A 9 -2.55 -0.66 -7.68
CA ASP A 9 -2.07 -1.75 -6.85
C ASP A 9 -0.99 -1.21 -5.89
N ILE A 10 -1.04 -1.60 -4.62
CA ILE A 10 -0.19 -1.03 -3.54
C ILE A 10 0.41 -2.18 -2.75
N GLU A 11 1.75 -2.15 -2.63
CA GLU A 11 2.48 -3.11 -1.82
C GLU A 11 3.07 -2.43 -0.59
N THR A 12 2.96 -3.13 0.54
CA THR A 12 3.32 -2.62 1.87
C THR A 12 4.18 -3.62 2.62
N VAL A 13 5.02 -3.11 3.50
CA VAL A 13 5.80 -3.88 4.48
C VAL A 13 5.47 -3.39 5.89
N PRO A 14 5.81 -4.11 6.97
CA PRO A 14 5.67 -3.55 8.32
C PRO A 14 6.39 -2.20 8.47
N GLN A 15 5.80 -1.27 9.21
CA GLN A 15 6.39 0.05 9.47
C GLN A 15 7.74 -0.03 10.20
N VAL A 16 7.91 -1.06 11.05
CA VAL A 16 9.17 -1.42 11.71
C VAL A 16 9.38 -2.94 11.64
N PRO A 17 10.62 -3.45 11.74
CA PRO A 17 10.91 -4.87 11.52
C PRO A 17 10.26 -5.81 12.54
N ALA A 18 10.18 -5.40 13.81
CA ALA A 18 9.62 -6.22 14.89
C ALA A 18 8.60 -5.45 15.74
N PHE A 19 7.72 -6.19 16.41
CA PHE A 19 6.74 -5.63 17.35
C PHE A 19 7.42 -4.81 18.47
N ALA A 20 8.59 -5.26 18.94
CA ALA A 20 9.37 -4.58 19.95
C ALA A 20 9.89 -3.20 19.49
N ASP A 21 10.01 -2.98 18.18
CA ASP A 21 10.47 -1.70 17.61
C ASP A 21 9.34 -0.67 17.49
N LEU A 22 8.08 -1.07 17.74
CA LEU A 22 6.95 -0.14 17.83
C LEU A 22 7.06 0.71 19.09
N SER A 23 6.56 1.94 19.04
CA SER A 23 6.35 2.71 20.27
C SER A 23 5.29 2.04 21.15
N SER A 24 5.32 2.32 22.45
CA SER A 24 4.38 1.73 23.42
C SER A 24 2.92 1.91 23.01
N ASN A 25 2.56 3.11 22.52
CA ASN A 25 1.20 3.39 22.03
C ASN A 25 0.85 2.52 20.81
N TRP A 26 1.79 2.31 19.88
CA TRP A 26 1.55 1.47 18.71
C TRP A 26 1.51 -0.03 19.05
N GLN A 27 2.23 -0.47 20.09
CA GLN A 27 2.12 -1.84 20.61
C GLN A 27 0.74 -2.11 21.21
N GLU A 28 0.18 -1.15 21.94
CA GLU A 28 -1.18 -1.23 22.48
C GLU A 28 -2.22 -1.28 21.36
N LEU A 29 -2.15 -0.34 20.40
CA LEU A 29 -3.05 -0.32 19.23
C LEU A 29 -2.97 -1.61 18.42
N TRP A 30 -1.78 -2.19 18.26
CA TRP A 30 -1.62 -3.48 17.59
C TRP A 30 -2.38 -4.58 18.33
N GLN A 31 -2.19 -4.69 19.64
CA GLN A 31 -2.84 -5.69 20.48
C GLN A 31 -4.36 -5.56 20.43
N GLU A 32 -4.89 -4.34 20.55
CA GLU A 32 -6.33 -4.07 20.43
C GLU A 32 -6.88 -4.46 19.05
N LYS A 33 -6.11 -4.20 17.99
CA LYS A 33 -6.49 -4.52 16.61
C LYS A 33 -6.54 -6.04 16.40
N VAL A 34 -5.52 -6.78 16.84
CA VAL A 34 -5.43 -8.23 16.60
C VAL A 34 -6.31 -9.03 17.54
N ALA A 35 -6.58 -8.57 18.76
CA ALA A 35 -7.45 -9.24 19.74
C ALA A 35 -8.85 -9.52 19.19
N LYS A 36 -9.35 -8.71 18.25
CA LYS A 36 -10.65 -8.90 17.61
C LYS A 36 -10.68 -10.01 16.55
N THR A 37 -9.52 -10.48 16.10
CA THR A 37 -9.39 -11.33 14.90
C THR A 37 -8.50 -12.55 15.08
N MET A 38 -7.78 -12.64 16.20
CA MET A 38 -6.84 -13.71 16.48
C MET A 38 -7.31 -14.54 17.67
N PRO A 39 -6.96 -15.84 17.71
CA PRO A 39 -7.10 -16.64 18.92
C PRO A 39 -6.34 -16.03 20.09
N ASP A 40 -6.89 -16.16 21.29
CA ASP A 40 -6.35 -15.60 22.54
C ASP A 40 -4.89 -16.03 22.81
N ASP A 41 -4.47 -17.18 22.29
CA ASP A 41 -3.14 -17.75 22.51
C ASP A 41 -2.06 -17.20 21.55
N THR A 42 -2.41 -16.25 20.69
CA THR A 42 -1.47 -15.71 19.69
C THR A 42 -0.56 -14.66 20.30
N LEU A 43 0.75 -14.89 20.26
CA LEU A 43 1.73 -13.89 20.70
C LEU A 43 1.68 -12.64 19.80
N PRO A 44 1.76 -11.41 20.39
CA PRO A 44 1.77 -10.17 19.62
C PRO A 44 2.86 -10.12 18.55
N GLU A 45 4.04 -10.62 18.86
CA GLU A 45 5.20 -10.69 17.94
C GLU A 45 4.93 -11.56 16.71
N ASP A 46 4.32 -12.72 16.91
CA ASP A 46 3.95 -13.65 15.84
C ASP A 46 2.87 -13.09 14.94
N SER A 47 1.86 -12.45 15.55
CA SER A 47 0.80 -11.79 14.79
C SER A 47 1.36 -10.61 13.98
N TYR A 48 2.24 -9.81 14.58
CA TYR A 48 2.89 -8.66 13.94
C TYR A 48 3.68 -9.09 12.71
N ARG A 49 4.57 -10.08 12.86
CA ARG A 49 5.38 -10.59 11.74
C ARG A 49 4.54 -11.08 10.57
N LYS A 50 3.36 -11.66 10.84
CA LYS A 50 2.46 -12.20 9.80
C LYS A 50 1.55 -11.16 9.17
N ARG A 51 1.17 -10.10 9.90
CA ARG A 51 0.08 -9.20 9.49
C ARG A 51 0.41 -7.72 9.44
N ALA A 52 1.53 -7.26 9.99
CA ALA A 52 1.80 -5.83 10.06
C ALA A 52 1.87 -5.17 8.67
N GLY A 53 2.40 -5.90 7.68
CA GLY A 53 2.44 -5.43 6.30
C GLY A 53 1.09 -5.35 5.61
N ILE A 54 0.03 -6.02 6.08
CA ILE A 54 -1.28 -6.03 5.40
C ILE A 54 -2.31 -5.08 6.04
N LEU A 55 -2.07 -4.64 7.28
CA LEU A 55 -2.93 -3.69 7.97
C LEU A 55 -2.43 -2.29 7.68
N ALA A 56 -3.26 -1.47 7.01
CA ALA A 56 -2.87 -0.17 6.50
C ALA A 56 -2.26 0.77 7.56
N GLU A 57 -2.71 0.66 8.81
CA GLU A 57 -2.21 1.48 9.92
C GLU A 57 -0.80 1.08 10.37
N PHE A 58 -0.36 -0.14 10.08
CA PHE A 58 0.93 -0.70 10.49
C PHE A 58 1.86 -1.00 9.32
N GLY A 59 1.40 -0.72 8.10
CA GLY A 59 2.12 -0.88 6.87
C GLY A 59 2.84 0.40 6.46
N LYS A 60 4.02 0.26 5.88
CA LYS A 60 4.74 1.26 5.11
C LYS A 60 4.63 0.91 3.64
N ILE A 61 4.18 1.86 2.83
CA ILE A 61 4.08 1.70 1.37
C ILE A 61 5.48 1.69 0.76
N ILE A 62 5.77 0.66 -0.03
CA ILE A 62 7.06 0.48 -0.72
C ILE A 62 6.93 0.45 -2.23
N CYS A 63 5.72 0.25 -2.76
CA CYS A 63 5.46 0.27 -4.18
C CYS A 63 4.02 0.71 -4.43
N ILE A 64 3.84 1.56 -5.44
CA ILE A 64 2.53 1.88 -6.00
C ILE A 64 2.61 1.68 -7.51
N SER A 65 1.77 0.80 -8.03
CA SER A 65 1.58 0.58 -9.47
C SER A 65 0.26 1.19 -9.91
N THR A 66 0.29 1.84 -11.07
CA THR A 66 -0.86 2.50 -11.68
C THR A 66 -1.00 2.03 -13.12
N ALA A 67 -2.24 1.84 -13.57
CA ALA A 67 -2.50 1.49 -14.95
C ALA A 67 -3.73 2.19 -15.53
N VAL A 68 -3.63 2.57 -16.81
CA VAL A 68 -4.71 3.18 -17.58
C VAL A 68 -4.85 2.54 -18.95
N PHE A 69 -6.09 2.35 -19.40
CA PHE A 69 -6.39 1.80 -20.71
C PHE A 69 -6.17 2.85 -21.81
N SER A 70 -5.44 2.48 -22.85
CA SER A 70 -5.27 3.29 -24.05
C SER A 70 -6.29 2.86 -25.10
N TYR A 71 -6.67 3.80 -25.97
CA TYR A 71 -7.68 3.59 -26.98
C TYR A 71 -7.16 3.93 -28.38
N ASN A 72 -7.58 3.15 -29.38
CA ASN A 72 -7.48 3.47 -30.79
C ASN A 72 -8.82 3.13 -31.46
N ASP A 73 -9.38 4.03 -32.27
CA ASP A 73 -10.69 3.86 -32.92
C ASP A 73 -11.82 3.36 -31.98
N MET A 74 -11.92 3.96 -30.79
CA MET A 74 -12.87 3.58 -29.71
C MET A 74 -12.73 2.15 -29.17
N LYS A 75 -11.65 1.43 -29.50
CA LYS A 75 -11.31 0.12 -28.95
C LYS A 75 -10.10 0.23 -28.02
N ILE A 76 -10.06 -0.60 -26.99
CA ILE A 76 -8.89 -0.70 -26.11
C ILE A 76 -7.71 -1.18 -26.95
N SER A 77 -6.65 -0.39 -27.00
CA SER A 77 -5.42 -0.68 -27.76
C SER A 77 -4.27 -1.16 -26.87
N GLY A 78 -4.37 -0.97 -25.55
CA GLY A 78 -3.39 -1.47 -24.59
C GLY A 78 -3.59 -0.96 -23.18
N LEU A 79 -2.71 -1.39 -22.28
CA LEU A 79 -2.64 -0.97 -20.88
C LEU A 79 -1.29 -0.31 -20.64
N ARG A 80 -1.29 0.96 -20.20
CA ARG A 80 -0.06 1.65 -19.81
C ARG A 80 0.11 1.53 -18.31
N VAL A 81 1.17 0.86 -17.89
CA VAL A 81 1.49 0.64 -16.47
C VAL A 81 2.68 1.50 -16.08
N LYS A 82 2.64 2.10 -14.90
CA LYS A 82 3.76 2.79 -14.26
C LYS A 82 3.81 2.42 -12.78
N SER A 83 5.01 2.16 -12.28
CA SER A 83 5.24 1.87 -10.87
C SER A 83 6.26 2.82 -10.29
N VAL A 84 6.07 3.19 -9.03
CA VAL A 84 7.06 3.89 -8.20
C VAL A 84 7.30 3.02 -6.98
N SER A 85 8.57 2.76 -6.67
CA SER A 85 8.95 1.95 -5.53
C SER A 85 10.21 2.48 -4.86
N GLY A 86 10.40 2.12 -3.59
CA GLY A 86 11.57 2.50 -2.81
C GLY A 86 11.36 2.41 -1.30
N ASP A 87 12.44 2.55 -0.54
CA ASP A 87 12.42 2.41 0.92
C ASP A 87 11.88 3.64 1.64
N ASN A 88 11.96 4.82 1.00
CA ASN A 88 11.45 6.08 1.51
C ASN A 88 10.01 6.29 1.02
N GLU A 89 9.05 5.99 1.90
CA GLU A 89 7.62 6.08 1.61
C GLU A 89 7.20 7.47 1.10
N ARG A 90 7.75 8.55 1.67
CA ARG A 90 7.45 9.91 1.19
C ARG A 90 7.79 10.06 -0.29
N ALA A 91 8.96 9.59 -0.70
CA ALA A 91 9.39 9.67 -2.09
C ALA A 91 8.50 8.81 -3.02
N VAL A 92 8.04 7.64 -2.54
CA VAL A 92 7.09 6.80 -3.28
C VAL A 92 5.76 7.53 -3.48
N LEU A 93 5.21 8.14 -2.43
CA LEU A 93 3.96 8.90 -2.47
C LEU A 93 4.06 10.14 -3.36
N GLU A 94 5.16 10.90 -3.29
CA GLU A 94 5.43 12.04 -4.16
C GLU A 94 5.53 11.63 -5.64
N GLY A 95 6.17 10.48 -5.91
CA GLY A 95 6.22 9.90 -7.25
C GLY A 95 4.84 9.51 -7.77
N PHE A 96 4.00 8.89 -6.93
CA PHE A 96 2.62 8.57 -7.28
C PHE A 96 1.80 9.83 -7.60
N VAL A 97 1.88 10.87 -6.77
CA VAL A 97 1.21 12.18 -7.04
C VAL A 97 1.68 12.75 -8.38
N THR A 98 2.98 12.67 -8.67
CA THR A 98 3.54 13.13 -9.96
C THR A 98 2.96 12.36 -11.15
N ILE A 99 2.75 11.04 -11.01
CA ILE A 99 2.09 10.24 -12.05
C ILE A 99 0.65 10.69 -12.22
N CYS A 100 -0.12 10.78 -11.14
CA CYS A 100 -1.52 11.20 -11.17
C CYS A 100 -1.71 12.57 -11.83
N ASN A 101 -0.89 13.55 -11.47
CA ASN A 101 -0.94 14.89 -12.07
C ASN A 101 -0.67 14.87 -13.58
N LYS A 102 0.24 14.01 -14.06
CA LYS A 102 0.49 13.85 -15.51
C LYS A 102 -0.66 13.16 -16.25
N MET A 103 -1.47 12.36 -15.56
CA MET A 103 -2.62 11.69 -16.17
C MET A 103 -3.85 12.59 -16.24
N TYR A 104 -4.13 13.35 -15.18
CA TYR A 104 -5.34 14.17 -15.05
C TYR A 104 -5.14 15.66 -15.36
N GLY A 105 -3.90 16.15 -15.43
CA GLY A 105 -3.57 17.54 -15.77
C GLY A 105 -3.70 17.87 -17.26
N ARG A 106 -4.74 17.33 -17.92
CA ARG A 106 -5.14 17.71 -19.29
C ARG A 106 -6.24 18.75 -19.25
#